data_AF-F3LJT3-F1
#
_entry.id   AF-F3LJT3-F1
#
_cell.length_a   1.000
_cell.length_b   1.000
_cell.length_c   1.000
_cell.angle_alpha   90.00
_cell.angle_beta   90.00
_cell.angle_gamma   90.00
#
_symmetry.space_group_name_H-M   'P 1'
#
loop_
_entity.id
_entity.type
_entity.pdbx_description
1 polymer ?
#
loop_
_entity_poly.entity_id
_entity_poly.type
_entity_poly.pdbx_seq_one_letter_code
_entity_poly.pdbx_strand_id
1 'polypeptide(L)' 'MIGIELDHHCSELVAKAAEHGVLLNVTAGNVIRLLPPLIISDADIEHGISILATLID' A
#
# COMPACT_ATOMS: atom_id res chain seq x y z
N MET A 1 -9.94 -1.99 7.56
CA MET A 1 -9.04 -0.85 7.31
C MET A 1 -7.80 -1.07 8.16
N ILE A 2 -6.63 -1.15 7.54
CA ILE A 2 -5.35 -1.36 8.23
C ILE A 2 -4.44 -0.16 7.90
N GLY A 3 -3.70 0.32 8.90
CA GLY A 3 -2.67 1.35 8.74
C GLY A 3 -1.30 0.77 9.05
N ILE A 4 -0.31 1.12 8.24
CA ILE A 4 1.11 0.78 8.48
C ILE A 4 1.86 2.11 8.59
N GLU A 5 2.43 2.39 9.74
CA GLU A 5 3.22 3.59 9.99
C GLU A 5 4.71 3.28 9.80
N LEU A 6 5.38 4.10 8.99
CA LEU A 6 6.83 4.05 8.80
C LEU A 6 7.52 5.14 9.62
N ASP A 7 8.79 4.92 9.96
CA ASP A 7 9.62 5.88 10.70
C ASP A 7 10.16 7.03 9.84
N HIS A 8 9.79 7.06 8.55
CA HIS A 8 10.19 8.04 7.56
C HIS A 8 9.01 8.44 6.65
N HIS A 9 9.17 9.56 5.93
CA HIS A 9 8.20 10.00 4.94
C HIS A 9 8.16 9.04 3.74
N CYS A 10 6.96 8.65 3.30
CA CYS A 10 6.78 7.63 2.27
C CYS A 10 5.70 7.99 1.24
N SER A 11 5.45 9.29 1.03
CA SER A 11 4.36 9.76 0.16
C SER A 11 4.56 9.37 -1.31
N GLU A 12 5.80 9.14 -1.73
CA GLU A 12 6.18 8.66 -3.05
C GLU A 12 5.74 7.21 -3.32
N LEU A 13 5.46 6.42 -2.28
CA LEU A 13 4.94 5.06 -2.44
C LEU A 13 3.61 5.02 -3.18
N VAL A 14 2.80 6.10 -3.10
CA VAL A 14 1.54 6.20 -3.86
C VAL A 14 1.79 6.10 -5.36
N ALA A 15 2.77 6.85 -5.88
CA ALA A 15 3.11 6.84 -7.30
C ALA A 15 3.80 5.53 -7.70
N LYS A 16 4.77 5.06 -6.90
CA LYS A 16 5.49 3.80 -7.15
C LYS A 16 4.54 2.59 -7.19
N ALA A 17 3.58 2.50 -6.26
CA ALA A 17 2.62 1.41 -6.25
C ALA A 17 1.67 1.47 -7.47
N ALA A 18 1.26 2.67 -7.88
CA ALA A 18 0.39 2.86 -9.04
C ALA A 18 1.06 2.39 -10.34
N GLU A 19 2.37 2.59 -10.50
CA GLU A 19 3.15 2.05 -11.63
C GLU A 19 3.13 0.52 -11.70
N HIS A 20 2.93 -0.15 -10.57
CA HIS A 20 2.81 -1.60 -10.46
C HIS A 20 1.35 -2.09 -10.45
N GLY A 21 0.38 -1.20 -10.72
CA GLY A 21 -1.04 -1.55 -10.77
C GLY A 21 -1.73 -1.64 -9.41
N VAL A 22 -1.10 -1.18 -8.33
CA VAL A 22 -1.67 -1.17 -6.98
C VAL A 22 -1.99 0.26 -6.54
N LEU A 23 -3.23 0.50 -6.14
CA LEU A 23 -3.65 1.79 -5.61
C LEU A 23 -3.67 1.76 -4.09
N LEU A 24 -2.95 2.69 -3.46
CA LEU A 24 -2.91 2.88 -2.02
C LEU A 24 -2.97 4.38 -1.66
N ASN A 25 -3.14 4.66 -0.38
CA ASN A 25 -3.11 6.03 0.15
C ASN A 25 -2.04 6.14 1.23
N VAL A 26 -1.31 7.27 1.23
CA VAL A 26 -0.46 7.67 2.35
C VAL A 26 -1.12 8.89 3.01
N THR A 27 -1.28 8.81 4.33
CA THR A 27 -1.77 9.91 5.17
C THR A 27 -0.70 10.30 6.19
N ALA A 28 -0.80 11.51 6.74
CA ALA A 28 0.20 12.08 7.66
C ALA A 28 1.66 12.09 7.15
N GLY A 29 1.88 11.79 5.86
CA GLY A 29 3.20 11.74 5.22
C GLY A 29 3.96 10.43 5.41
N ASN A 30 3.58 9.57 6.37
CA ASN A 30 4.29 8.33 6.72
C ASN A 30 3.37 7.12 7.03
N VAL A 31 2.04 7.25 6.91
CA VAL A 31 1.09 6.17 7.22
C VAL A 31 0.42 5.65 5.96
N ILE A 32 0.74 4.42 5.58
CA ILE A 32 0.12 3.70 4.45
C ILE A 32 -1.24 3.14 4.90
N ARG A 33 -2.29 3.40 4.12
CA ARG A 33 -3.65 2.89 4.39
C ARG A 33 -4.04 1.80 3.40
N LEU A 34 -4.27 0.61 3.92
CA LEU A 34 -4.81 -0.53 3.17
C LEU A 34 -6.32 -0.59 3.38
N LEU A 35 -7.05 -0.27 2.32
CA LEU A 35 -8.51 -0.25 2.28
C LEU A 35 -9.03 -0.91 0.99
N PRO A 36 -8.85 -2.23 0.82
CA PRO A 36 -9.43 -2.92 -0.31
C PRO A 36 -10.96 -2.99 -0.20
N PRO A 37 -11.66 -3.26 -1.32
CA PRO A 37 -13.08 -3.61 -1.28
C PRO A 37 -13.33 -4.83 -0.38
N LEU A 38 -14.50 -4.90 0.26
CA LEU A 38 -14.85 -6.04 1.13
C LEU A 38 -15.09 -7.37 0.37
N ILE A 39 -15.07 -7.32 -0.96
CA ILE A 39 -15.24 -8.46 -1.86
C ILE A 39 -13.92 -8.91 -2.51
N ILE A 40 -12.79 -8.35 -2.07
CA ILE A 40 -11.46 -8.70 -2.60
C ILE A 40 -11.15 -10.18 -2.33
N SER A 41 -10.45 -10.83 -3.26
CA SER A 41 -10.01 -12.23 -3.08
C SER A 41 -8.68 -12.30 -2.32
N ASP A 42 -8.41 -13.46 -1.73
CA ASP A 42 -7.10 -13.72 -1.08
C ASP A 42 -5.94 -13.59 -2.07
N ALA A 43 -6.15 -13.97 -3.33
CA ALA A 43 -5.14 -13.85 -4.38
C ALA A 43 -4.82 -12.38 -4.72
N ASP A 44 -5.83 -11.52 -4.76
CA ASP A 44 -5.63 -10.08 -4.99
C ASP A 44 -4.91 -9.42 -3.80
N ILE A 45 -5.21 -9.87 -2.56
CA ILE A 45 -4.49 -9.43 -1.37
C ILE A 45 -3.02 -9.82 -1.48
N GLU A 46 -2.73 -11.10 -1.76
CA GLU A 46 -1.34 -11.60 -1.88
C GLU A 46 -0.55 -10.81 -2.93
N HIS A 47 -1.17 -10.52 -4.08
CA HIS A 47 -0.56 -9.72 -5.12
C HIS A 47 -0.25 -8.29 -4.65
N GLY A 48 -1.22 -7.61 -4.05
CA GLY A 48 -1.04 -6.24 -3.55
C GLY A 48 0.01 -6.13 -2.45
N ILE A 49 0.03 -7.11 -1.52
CA ILE A 49 1.01 -7.17 -0.44
C ILE A 49 2.40 -7.50 -0.98
N SER A 50 2.53 -8.42 -1.95
CA SER A 50 3.80 -8.73 -2.58
C SER A 50 4.42 -7.50 -3.22
N ILE A 51 3.64 -6.68 -3.92
CA ILE A 51 4.14 -5.41 -4.49
C ILE A 51 4.55 -4.46 -3.37
N LEU A 52 3.70 -4.27 -2.37
CA LEU A 52 3.99 -3.35 -1.27
C LEU A 52 5.28 -3.73 -0.53
N ALA A 53 5.51 -5.02 -0.28
CA ALA A 53 6.71 -5.53 0.37
C ALA A 53 8.00 -5.31 -0.45
N THR A 54 7.90 -5.14 -1.78
CA THR A 54 9.06 -4.78 -2.62
C THR A 54 9.36 -3.29 -2.64
N LEU A 55 8.39 -2.46 -2.24
CA LEU A 55 8.49 -1.00 -2.29
C LEU A 55 8.82 -0.37 -0.93
N ILE A 56 8.53 -1.08 0.16
CA ILE A 56 8.87 -0.67 1.53
C ILE A 56 10.29 -1.18 1.84
N ASP A 57 11.16 -0.27 2.29
CA ASP A 57 12.53 -0.57 2.76
C ASP A 57 12.55 -0.91 4.26
#